data_AF-A0A417U9H9-F1
#
_entry.id   AF-A0A417U9H9-F1
#
_cell.length_a   1.000
_cell.length_b   1.000
_cell.length_c   1.000
_cell.angle_alpha   90.00
_cell.angle_beta   90.00
_cell.angle_gamma   90.00
#
_symmetry.space_group_name_H-M   'P 1'
#
loop_
_entity.id
_entity.type
_entity.pdbx_description
1 polymer ?
#
loop_
_entity_poly.entity_id
_entity_poly.type
_entity_poly.pdbx_seq_one_letter_code
_entity_poly.pdbx_strand_id
1 'polypeptide(L)' 'MKAYWKNHPALRMILMLVLFVLALVLVVSGWKMTGQLAGLGIMLVGVALLLAVLAIYNATYQD' A
#
# COMPACT_ATOMS: atom_id res chain seq x y z
N MET A 1 -6.03 2.48 -20.20
CA MET A 1 -5.38 2.02 -18.94
C MET A 1 -6.10 0.85 -18.27
N LYS A 2 -7.44 0.85 -18.08
CA LYS A 2 -8.17 -0.28 -17.44
C LYS A 2 -7.90 -1.66 -18.10
N ALA A 3 -7.85 -1.72 -19.43
CA ALA A 3 -7.63 -2.98 -20.16
C ALA A 3 -6.25 -3.64 -19.90
N TYR A 4 -5.18 -2.85 -19.72
CA TYR A 4 -3.84 -3.37 -19.45
C TYR A 4 -3.77 -4.10 -18.10
N TRP A 5 -4.31 -3.47 -17.05
CA TRP A 5 -4.33 -4.05 -15.70
C TRP A 5 -5.28 -5.25 -15.56
N LYS A 6 -6.37 -5.29 -16.35
CA LYS A 6 -7.30 -6.43 -16.36
C LYS A 6 -6.68 -7.67 -17.01
N ASN A 7 -5.84 -7.47 -18.03
CA ASN A 7 -5.18 -8.56 -18.77
C ASN A 7 -3.85 -9.02 -18.16
N HIS A 8 -3.33 -8.31 -17.14
CA HIS A 8 -2.09 -8.67 -16.44
C HIS A 8 -2.31 -8.85 -14.92
N PRO A 9 -3.08 -9.87 -14.50
CA PRO A 9 -3.39 -10.09 -13.08
C PRO A 9 -2.14 -10.34 -12.22
N ALA A 10 -1.13 -11.02 -12.79
CA ALA A 10 0.14 -11.28 -12.12
C ALA A 10 0.91 -9.99 -11.80
N LEU A 11 1.01 -9.06 -12.77
CA LEU A 11 1.69 -7.77 -12.57
C LEU A 11 1.01 -6.94 -11.48
N ARG A 12 -0.32 -6.91 -11.48
CA ARG A 12 -1.11 -6.22 -10.44
C ARG A 12 -0.89 -6.82 -9.06
N MET A 13 -0.87 -8.15 -8.95
CA MET A 13 -0.57 -8.84 -7.68
C MET A 13 0.84 -8.52 -7.19
N ILE A 14 1.85 -8.57 -8.07
CA ILE A 14 3.23 -8.23 -7.71
C ILE A 14 3.32 -6.78 -7.24
N LEU A 15 2.68 -5.84 -7.96
CA LEU A 15 2.64 -4.43 -7.54
C LEU A 15 2.01 -4.27 -6.14
N MET A 16 0.86 -4.89 -5.91
CA MET A 16 0.19 -4.85 -4.59
C MET A 16 1.07 -5.45 -3.49
N LEU A 17 1.76 -6.56 -3.75
CA LEU A 17 2.66 -7.19 -2.80
C LEU A 17 3.83 -6.28 -2.44
N VAL A 18 4.50 -5.68 -3.44
CA VAL A 18 5.63 -4.76 -3.22
C VAL A 18 5.19 -3.55 -2.43
N LEU A 19 4.06 -2.93 -2.80
CA LEU A 19 3.49 -1.79 -2.08
C LEU A 19 3.10 -2.15 -0.65
N PHE A 20 2.54 -3.34 -0.43
CA PHE A 20 2.16 -3.83 0.89
C PHE A 20 3.37 -4.02 1.79
N VAL A 21 4.43 -4.69 1.31
CA VAL A 21 5.68 -4.87 2.07
C VAL A 21 6.32 -3.52 2.38
N LEU A 22 6.38 -2.61 1.42
CA LEU A 22 6.91 -1.26 1.62
C LEU A 22 6.10 -0.51 2.69
N ALA A 23 4.77 -0.58 2.63
CA ALA A 23 3.90 0.05 3.61
C ALA A 23 4.11 -0.52 5.03
N LEU A 24 4.28 -1.83 5.17
CA LEU A 24 4.61 -2.46 6.46
C LEU A 24 5.96 -1.96 7.00
N VAL A 25 6.98 -1.85 6.14
CA VAL A 25 8.29 -1.30 6.53
C VAL A 25 8.16 0.13 7.03
N LEU A 26 7.35 0.97 6.36
CA LEU A 26 7.08 2.34 6.80
C LEU A 26 6.36 2.38 8.15
N VAL A 27 5.30 1.59 8.34
CA VAL A 27 4.57 1.56 9.62
C VAL A 27 5.47 1.11 10.77
N VAL A 28 6.26 0.05 10.56
CA VAL A 28 7.18 -0.48 11.57
C VAL A 28 8.33 0.48 11.85
N SER A 29 8.86 1.17 10.84
CA SER A 29 9.92 2.16 11.03
C SER A 29 9.42 3.41 11.76
N GLY A 30 8.22 3.90 11.40
CA GLY A 30 7.57 5.00 12.09
C GLY A 30 7.26 4.67 13.55
N TRP A 31 6.86 3.42 13.85
CA TRP A 31 6.65 2.95 15.22
C TRP A 31 7.92 3.01 16.08
N LYS A 32 9.09 2.70 15.51
CA LYS A 32 10.37 2.82 16.23
C LYS A 32 10.72 4.26 16.63
N MET A 33 10.03 5.26 16.05
CA MET A 33 10.19 6.68 16.34
C MET A 33 9.04 7.23 17.20
N THR A 34 8.40 6.37 18.00
CA THR A 34 7.28 6.76 18.89
C THR A 34 7.67 7.95 19.78
N GLY A 35 6.79 8.95 19.85
CA GLY A 35 7.04 10.21 20.57
C GLY A 35 7.58 11.34 19.67
N GLN A 36 7.92 11.06 18.41
CA GLN A 36 8.30 12.07 17.42
C GLN A 36 7.20 12.27 16.38
N LEU A 37 6.92 13.53 16.03
CA LEU A 37 5.94 13.88 15.00
C LEU A 37 6.33 13.33 13.61
N ALA A 38 7.64 13.22 13.35
CA ALA A 38 8.16 12.56 12.15
C ALA A 38 7.77 11.08 12.08
N GLY A 39 7.87 10.35 13.21
CA GLY A 39 7.44 8.96 13.30
C GLY A 39 5.96 8.79 12.99
N LEU A 40 5.11 9.67 13.56
CA LEU A 40 3.69 9.72 13.26
C LEU A 40 3.44 9.96 11.76
N GLY A 41 4.13 10.92 11.14
CA GLY A 41 4.01 11.20 9.70
C GLY A 41 4.33 9.99 8.83
N ILE A 42 5.40 9.26 9.16
CA ILE A 42 5.79 8.03 8.44
C ILE A 42 4.72 6.94 8.60
N MET A 43 4.17 6.76 9.81
CA MET A 43 3.09 5.80 10.04
C MET A 43 1.85 6.13 9.22
N LEU A 44 1.47 7.41 9.13
CA LEU A 44 0.33 7.85 8.32
C LEU A 44 0.55 7.59 6.83
N VAL A 45 1.76 7.82 6.31
CA VAL A 45 2.10 7.48 4.91
C VAL A 45 2.02 5.98 4.68
N GLY A 46 2.53 5.16 5.60
CA GLY A 46 2.42 3.70 5.54
C GLY A 46 0.96 3.23 5.53
N VAL A 47 0.11 3.77 6.40
CA VAL A 47 -1.31 3.44 6.44
C VAL A 47 -2.03 3.89 5.16
N ALA A 48 -1.75 5.08 4.64
CA ALA A 48 -2.32 5.55 3.37
C ALA A 48 -1.94 4.64 2.20
N LEU A 49 -0.71 4.12 2.17
CA LEU A 49 -0.28 3.12 1.19
C LEU A 49 -1.02 1.79 1.34
N LEU A 50 -1.27 1.31 2.57
CA LEU A 50 -2.10 0.12 2.79
C LEU A 50 -3.52 0.31 2.26
N LEU A 51 -4.11 1.48 2.50
CA LEU A 51 -5.43 1.82 1.95
C LEU A 51 -5.42 1.89 0.42
N ALA A 52 -4.35 2.40 -0.19
CA ALA A 52 -4.20 2.39 -1.64
C ALA A 52 -4.11 0.97 -2.22
N VAL A 53 -3.37 0.07 -1.57
CA VAL A 53 -3.33 -1.36 -1.96
C VAL A 53 -4.72 -1.99 -1.86
N LEU A 54 -5.44 -1.74 -0.77
CA LEU A 54 -6.81 -2.22 -0.59
C LEU A 54 -7.75 -1.67 -1.67
N ALA A 55 -7.61 -0.40 -2.04
CA ALA A 55 -8.38 0.20 -3.12
C ALA A 55 -8.10 -0.47 -4.47
N ILE A 56 -6.83 -0.76 -4.79
CA ILE A 56 -6.43 -1.48 -6.02
C ILE A 56 -6.99 -2.91 -6.04
N TYR A 57 -7.01 -3.58 -4.89
CA TYR A 57 -7.63 -4.89 -4.75
C TYR A 57 -9.15 -4.81 -4.98
N ASN A 58 -9.83 -3.92 -4.25
CA ASN A 58 -11.28 -3.74 -4.31
C ASN A 58 -11.78 -3.30 -5.68
N ALA A 59 -11.00 -2.52 -6.43
CA ALA A 59 -11.35 -2.10 -7.79
C ALA A 59 -11.57 -3.28 -8.76
N THR A 60 -11.14 -4.50 -8.40
CA THR A 60 -11.41 -5.72 -9.19
C THR A 60 -12.77 -6.33 -8.89
N TYR A 61 -13.37 -6.00 -7.74
CA TYR A 61 -14.66 -6.53 -7.28
C TYR A 61 -15.80 -5.52 -7.43
N GLN A 62 -15.51 -4.31 -7.92
CA GLN A 62 -16.51 -3.29 -8.26
C GLN A 62 -17.12 -3.51 -9.65
N ASP A 63 -17.17 -4.77 -10.11
CA ASP A 63 -17.89 -5.17 -11.32
C ASP A 63 -19.41 -5.02 -11.13
#